data_AF-A0A0B0ICV5-F1
#
_entry.id   AF-A0A0B0ICV5-F1
#
_cell.length_a   1.000
_cell.length_b   1.000
_cell.length_c   1.000
_cell.angle_alpha   90.00
_cell.angle_beta   90.00
_cell.angle_gamma   90.00
#
_symmetry.space_group_name_H-M   'P 1'
#
loop_
_entity.id
_entity.type
_entity.pdbx_description
1 polymer ?
#
loop_
_entity_poly.entity_id
_entity_poly.type
_entity_poly.pdbx_seq_one_letter_code
_entity_poly.pdbx_strand_id
1 'polypeptide(L)' 'MAEDWKEHDQADPLREQMESLQRMSEKEESYPPRREIHRRSRKRKKKATLSFPLIRVLLVLFFILIIAAVTSPYWFFKEG' A
#
# COMPACT_ATOMS: atom_id res chain seq x y z
N MET A 1 -13.84 47.16 44.96
CA MET A 1 -13.97 47.18 43.49
C MET A 1 -13.01 46.12 43.00
N ALA A 2 -13.52 44.97 42.54
CA ALA A 2 -12.68 43.87 42.11
C ALA A 2 -12.24 44.15 40.67
N GLU A 3 -10.94 44.36 40.48
CA GLU A 3 -10.32 44.55 39.18
C GLU A 3 -10.52 43.28 38.34
N ASP A 4 -11.18 43.45 37.20
CA ASP A 4 -11.46 42.44 36.17
C ASP A 4 -10.14 42.11 35.44
N TRP A 5 -9.42 41.09 35.93
CA TRP A 5 -8.31 40.51 35.18
C TRP A 5 -8.89 39.60 34.10
N LYS A 6 -9.23 40.21 32.98
CA LYS A 6 -9.57 39.50 31.75
C LYS A 6 -8.30 38.81 31.27
N GLU A 7 -8.06 37.58 31.73
CA GLU A 7 -7.07 36.67 31.15
C GLU A 7 -7.39 36.59 29.66
N HIS A 8 -6.53 37.20 28.83
CA HIS A 8 -6.62 37.08 27.39
C HIS A 8 -6.33 35.62 27.04
N ASP A 9 -7.38 34.80 26.97
CA ASP A 9 -7.28 33.42 26.52
C ASP A 9 -6.77 33.44 25.07
N GLN A 10 -5.49 33.10 24.92
CA GLN A 10 -4.81 33.05 23.63
C GLN A 10 -5.45 31.99 22.71
N ALA A 11 -6.26 31.07 23.26
CA ALA A 11 -6.91 30.00 22.51
C ALA A 11 -8.32 30.37 22.01
N ASP A 12 -8.93 31.47 22.46
CA ASP A 12 -10.25 31.92 21.97
C ASP A 12 -10.33 32.05 20.43
N PRO A 13 -9.38 32.74 19.75
CA PRO A 13 -9.42 32.83 18.28
C PRO A 13 -9.22 31.47 17.59
N LEU A 14 -8.53 30.53 18.25
CA LEU A 14 -8.34 29.17 17.73
C LEU A 14 -9.63 28.35 17.82
N ARG A 15 -10.40 28.54 18.90
CA ARG A 15 -11.69 27.88 19.10
C ARG A 15 -12.71 28.35 18.07
N GLU A 16 -12.78 29.65 17.82
CA GLU A 16 -13.68 30.22 16.80
C GLU A 16 -13.33 29.70 15.39
N GLN A 17 -12.04 29.60 15.07
CA GLN A 17 -11.59 29.02 13.79
C GLN A 17 -11.98 27.53 13.66
N MET A 18 -11.78 26.73 14.70
CA MET A 18 -12.17 25.32 14.72
C MET A 18 -13.68 25.15 14.58
N GLU A 19 -14.48 25.97 15.24
CA GLU A 19 -15.94 25.91 15.18
C GLU A 19 -16.46 26.26 13.78
N SER A 20 -15.85 27.25 13.11
CA SER A 20 -16.21 27.61 11.73
C SER A 20 -15.85 26.51 10.73
N LEU A 21 -14.68 25.88 10.88
CA LEU A 21 -14.26 24.71 10.11
C LEU A 21 -15.18 23.51 10.32
N GLN A 22 -15.60 23.26 11.57
CA GLN A 22 -16.51 22.16 11.90
C GLN A 22 -17.89 22.37 11.26
N ARG A 23 -18.44 23.58 11.33
CA ARG A 23 -19.73 23.93 10.69
C ARG A 23 -19.69 23.84 9.16
N MET A 24 -18.53 24.10 8.55
CA MET A 24 -18.32 23.89 7.12
C MET A 24 -18.19 22.40 6.77
N SER A 25 -17.44 21.64 7.57
CA SER A 25 -17.26 20.19 7.42
C SER A 25 -18.57 19.42 7.59
N GLU A 26 -19.43 19.81 8.54
CA GLU A 26 -20.71 19.14 8.83
C GLU A 26 -21.70 19.26 7.66
N LYS A 27 -21.59 20.32 6.84
CA LYS A 27 -22.34 20.46 5.58
C LYS A 27 -21.76 19.66 4.41
N GLU A 28 -20.52 19.18 4.54
CA GLU A 28 -19.76 18.53 3.46
C GLU A 28 -19.39 17.07 3.81
N GLU A 29 -20.07 16.44 4.78
CA GLU A 29 -19.79 15.07 5.20
C GLU A 29 -20.17 14.03 4.14
N SER A 30 -19.28 13.86 3.17
CA SER A 30 -19.04 12.58 2.51
C SER A 30 -17.54 12.33 2.41
N TYR A 31 -16.80 12.56 3.51
CA TYR A 31 -15.43 12.08 3.58
C TYR A 31 -15.46 10.54 3.69
N PRO A 32 -14.71 9.82 2.84
CA PRO A 32 -14.71 8.38 2.89
C PRO A 32 -14.13 7.93 4.24
N PRO A 33 -14.76 6.96 4.92
CA PRO A 33 -14.31 6.52 6.22
C PRO A 33 -12.85 6.07 6.14
N ARG A 34 -12.04 6.45 7.15
CA ARG A 34 -10.57 6.19 7.20
C ARG A 34 -10.19 4.74 6.87
N ARG A 35 -11.07 3.79 7.21
CA ARG A 35 -10.95 2.36 6.88
C ARG A 35 -10.85 2.09 5.37
N GLU A 36 -11.53 2.85 4.54
CA GLU A 36 -11.53 2.68 3.08
C GLU A 36 -10.23 3.12 2.43
N ILE A 37 -9.65 4.24 2.87
CA ILE A 37 -8.39 4.77 2.36
C ILE A 37 -7.26 3.77 2.64
N HIS A 38 -7.17 3.28 3.88
CA HIS A 38 -6.16 2.28 4.26
C HIS A 38 -6.39 0.91 3.59
N ARG A 39 -7.65 0.51 3.35
CA ARG A 39 -7.97 -0.74 2.65
C ARG A 39 -7.51 -0.70 1.19
N ARG A 40 -7.67 0.43 0.48
CA ARG A 40 -7.25 0.58 -0.92
C ARG A 40 -5.74 0.46 -1.07
N SER A 41 -4.96 1.09 -0.19
CA SER A 41 -3.49 0.99 -0.19
C SER A 41 -3.01 -0.45 0.07
N ARG A 42 -3.59 -1.14 1.06
CA ARG A 42 -3.25 -2.56 1.33
C ARG A 42 -3.61 -3.50 0.19
N LYS A 43 -4.76 -3.29 -0.48
CA LYS A 43 -5.17 -4.07 -1.65
C LYS A 43 -4.23 -3.86 -2.84
N ARG A 44 -3.77 -2.63 -3.09
CA ARG A 44 -2.78 -2.33 -4.16
C ARG A 44 -1.44 -3.01 -3.89
N LYS A 45 -0.95 -2.95 -2.64
CA LYS A 45 0.31 -3.63 -2.24
C LYS A 45 0.24 -5.16 -2.42
N LYS A 46 -0.90 -5.79 -2.08
CA LYS A 46 -1.12 -7.24 -2.32
C LYS A 46 -1.20 -7.64 -3.80
N LYS A 47 -1.54 -6.72 -4.71
CA LYS A 47 -1.54 -7.01 -6.16
C LYS A 47 -0.12 -7.00 -6.73
N ALA A 48 0.77 -6.17 -6.18
CA ALA A 48 2.18 -6.13 -6.59
C ALA A 48 3.00 -7.36 -6.15
N THR A 49 2.51 -8.13 -5.17
CA THR A 49 3.15 -9.38 -4.70
C THR A 49 2.77 -10.60 -5.54
N LEU A 50 1.94 -10.46 -6.59
CA LEU A 50 1.83 -11.47 -7.66
C LEU A 50 3.08 -11.36 -8.55
N SER A 51 4.19 -11.71 -7.92
CA SER A 51 5.56 -11.58 -8.40
C SER A 51 5.80 -12.49 -9.60
N PHE A 52 6.22 -11.86 -10.71
CA PHE A 52 7.00 -12.41 -11.83
C PHE A 52 6.86 -13.93 -12.09
N PRO A 53 5.67 -14.41 -12.53
CA PRO A 53 5.49 -15.79 -12.93
C PRO A 53 6.45 -16.21 -14.05
N LEU A 54 6.83 -15.26 -14.92
CA LEU A 54 7.71 -15.51 -16.06
C LEU A 54 9.14 -15.92 -15.64
N ILE A 55 9.70 -15.29 -14.61
CA ILE A 55 11.03 -15.65 -14.08
C ILE A 55 11.03 -17.08 -13.54
N ARG A 56 9.95 -17.50 -12.88
CA ARG A 56 9.81 -18.88 -12.38
C ARG A 56 9.79 -19.89 -13.52
N VAL A 57 9.06 -19.59 -14.61
CA VAL A 57 9.00 -20.46 -15.80
C VAL A 57 10.37 -20.56 -16.47
N LEU A 58 11.08 -19.44 -16.64
CA LEU A 58 12.41 -19.42 -17.25
C LEU A 58 13.42 -20.24 -16.43
N LEU A 59 13.37 -20.16 -15.10
CA LEU A 59 14.25 -20.98 -14.24
C LEU A 59 13.97 -22.47 -14.40
N VAL A 60 12.70 -22.88 -14.41
CA VAL A 60 12.34 -24.30 -14.63
C VAL A 60 12.81 -24.78 -16.00
N LEU A 61 12.57 -23.99 -17.05
CA LEU A 61 13.04 -24.32 -18.40
C LEU A 61 14.57 -24.46 -18.47
N PHE A 62 15.30 -23.55 -17.81
CA PHE A 62 16.75 -23.60 -17.73
C PHE A 62 17.25 -24.90 -17.10
N PHE A 63 16.66 -25.34 -15.98
CA PHE A 63 17.04 -26.61 -15.35
C PHE A 63 16.71 -27.81 -16.24
N ILE A 64 15.57 -27.81 -16.93
CA ILE A 64 15.22 -28.87 -17.89
C ILE A 64 16.26 -28.94 -19.02
N LEU A 65 16.68 -27.80 -19.55
CA LEU A 65 17.72 -27.75 -20.60
C LEU A 65 19.06 -28.28 -20.10
N ILE A 66 19.46 -27.96 -18.86
CA ILE A 66 20.69 -28.52 -18.27
C ILE A 66 20.58 -30.03 -18.14
N ILE A 67 19.48 -30.55 -17.59
CA ILE A 67 19.29 -31.99 -17.43
C ILE A 67 19.34 -32.66 -18.81
N ALA A 68 18.60 -32.14 -19.78
CA ALA A 68 18.57 -32.66 -21.15
C ALA A 68 19.96 -32.66 -21.80
N ALA A 69 20.75 -31.59 -21.63
CA ALA A 69 22.10 -31.48 -22.17
C ALA A 69 23.07 -32.50 -21.53
N VAL A 70 22.93 -32.75 -20.23
CA VAL A 70 23.75 -33.73 -19.52
C VAL A 70 23.33 -35.17 -19.85
N THR A 71 22.03 -35.45 -19.97
CA THR A 71 21.52 -36.80 -20.28
C THR A 71 21.56 -37.15 -21.77
N SER A 72 21.56 -36.13 -22.64
CA SER A 72 21.67 -36.23 -24.10
C SER A 72 22.76 -37.21 -24.56
N PRO A 73 24.04 -37.05 -24.16
CA PRO A 73 25.10 -37.93 -24.63
C PRO A 73 24.88 -39.38 -24.18
N TYR A 74 24.30 -39.64 -23.02
CA TYR A 74 24.04 -41.01 -22.55
C TYR A 74 22.93 -41.72 -23.34
N TRP A 75 21.99 -40.96 -23.92
CA TRP A 75 20.99 -41.51 -24.83
C TRP A 75 21.58 -41.77 -26.21
N PHE A 76 22.28 -40.78 -26.77
CA PHE A 76 22.85 -40.90 -28.11
C PHE A 76 24.02 -41.90 -28.21
N PHE A 77 24.82 -42.08 -27.16
CA PHE A 77 25.89 -43.08 -27.14
C PHE A 77 25.43 -44.50 -26.85
N LYS A 78 24.18 -44.72 -26.40
CA LYS A 78 23.65 -46.06 -26.15
C LYS A 78 23.22 -46.78 -27.44
N GLU A 79 23.05 -46.04 -28.53
CA GLU A 79 22.57 -46.54 -29.83
C GLU A 79 23.70 -46.62 -30.89
N GLY A 80 24.97 -46.44 -30.50
CA GLY A 80 26.16 -46.54 -31.36
C GLY A 80 27.03 -47.76 -31.08
#